data_AF-A0A498KWZ9-F1
#
_entry.id   AF-A0A498KWZ9-F1
#
_cell.length_a   1.000
_cell.length_b   1.000
_cell.length_c   1.000
_cell.angle_alpha   90.00
_cell.angle_beta   90.00
_cell.angle_gamma   90.00
#
_symmetry.space_group_name_H-M   'P 1'
#
loop_
_entity.id
_entity.type
_entity.pdbx_description
1 polymer ?
#
loop_
_entity_poly.entity_id
_entity_poly.type
_entity_poly.pdbx_seq_one_letter_code
_entity_poly.pdbx_strand_id
1 'polypeptide(L)'
;MSALAPSNWFPDERPGRPEIAIAAVVLLDVAYDFYAEEPIDWPWLLAGFLGCVIAWGPLAASPVGARVGDWFRGIGLGGRFLVILAFVVPVWAAIALSVVPSTPVRSAAKGVLLGVVVVVTARLLQTRVAESPDEG
;
A
#
# COMPACT_ATOMS: atom_id res chain seq x y z
N MET A 1 -24.46 10.77 -7.70
CA MET A 1 -23.12 10.33 -8.16
C MET A 1 -22.13 11.39 -7.74
N SER A 2 -21.71 11.36 -6.48
CA SER A 2 -20.70 12.29 -5.97
C SER A 2 -19.36 11.84 -6.53
N ALA A 3 -18.76 12.69 -7.35
CA ALA A 3 -17.49 12.45 -8.01
C ALA A 3 -16.39 12.15 -6.98
N LEU A 4 -15.41 11.37 -7.41
CA LEU A 4 -14.13 11.12 -6.73
C LEU A 4 -13.40 12.45 -6.48
N ALA A 5 -13.82 13.24 -5.48
CA ALA A 5 -13.03 14.38 -5.08
C ALA A 5 -11.77 13.86 -4.34
N PRO A 6 -10.62 14.53 -4.49
CA PRO A 6 -9.39 14.11 -3.82
C PRO A 6 -9.53 14.01 -2.29
N SER A 7 -10.49 14.73 -1.71
CA SER A 7 -10.79 14.74 -0.27
C SER A 7 -11.33 13.42 0.27
N ASN A 8 -11.95 12.57 -0.57
CA ASN A 8 -12.52 11.28 -0.17
C ASN A 8 -11.66 10.07 -0.58
N TRP A 9 -10.42 10.31 -1.03
CA TRP A 9 -9.46 9.23 -1.34
C TRP A 9 -8.77 8.65 -0.13
N PHE A 10 -8.68 9.40 0.98
CA PHE A 10 -8.01 8.95 2.18
C PHE A 10 -9.00 8.97 3.36
N PRO A 11 -8.98 7.96 4.25
CA PRO A 11 -9.75 8.01 5.48
C PRO A 11 -9.29 9.22 6.32
N ASP A 12 -10.24 9.97 6.88
CA ASP A 12 -9.99 11.16 7.73
C ASP A 12 -9.21 10.85 9.02
N GLU A 13 -9.02 9.56 9.33
CA GLU A 13 -8.30 9.11 10.52
C GLU A 13 -6.80 9.42 10.40
N ARG A 14 -6.22 10.02 11.44
CA ARG A 14 -4.79 10.31 11.51
C ARG A 14 -3.98 9.00 11.54
N PRO A 15 -2.88 8.88 10.78
CA PRO A 15 -2.02 7.70 10.84
C PRO A 15 -1.51 7.42 12.25
N GLY A 16 -1.51 6.16 12.65
CA GLY A 16 -1.04 5.73 13.97
C GLY A 16 0.49 5.82 14.09
N ARG A 17 1.00 5.96 15.33
CA ARG A 17 2.44 5.83 15.62
C ARG A 17 3.11 4.58 15.01
N PRO A 18 2.51 3.37 15.07
CA PRO A 18 3.12 2.20 14.43
C PRO A 18 3.15 2.32 12.90
N GLU A 19 2.15 2.93 12.27
CA GLU A 19 2.13 3.14 10.81
C GLU A 19 3.26 4.08 10.37
N ILE A 20 3.49 5.14 11.14
CA ILE A 20 4.58 6.10 10.90
C ILE A 20 5.93 5.39 11.07
N ALA A 21 6.11 4.60 12.13
CA ALA A 21 7.35 3.86 12.36
C ALA A 21 7.62 2.84 11.25
N ILE A 22 6.60 2.10 10.81
CA ILE A 22 6.71 1.16 9.68
C ILE A 22 7.07 1.91 8.40
N ALA A 23 6.41 3.02 8.09
CA ALA A 23 6.73 3.81 6.91
C ALA A 23 8.18 4.33 6.93
N ALA A 24 8.69 4.74 8.10
CA ALA A 24 10.08 5.18 8.24
C ALA A 24 11.08 4.03 8.03
N VAL A 25 10.81 2.85 8.60
CA VAL A 25 11.65 1.65 8.40
C VAL A 25 11.66 1.23 6.93
N VAL A 26 10.49 1.23 6.29
CA VAL A 26 10.34 0.92 4.86
C VAL A 26 11.12 1.91 3.99
N LEU A 27 11.08 3.19 4.31
CA LEU A 27 11.84 4.20 3.58
C LEU A 27 13.36 3.99 3.71
N LEU A 28 13.82 3.63 4.90
CA LEU A 28 15.24 3.30 5.14
C LEU A 28 15.69 2.05 4.38
N ASP A 29 14.86 1.01 4.36
CA ASP A 29 15.10 -0.23 3.60
C ASP A 29 15.25 0.05 2.10
N VAL A 30 14.31 0.81 1.52
CA VAL A 30 14.38 1.21 0.11
C VAL A 30 15.62 2.07 -0.16
N ALA A 31 15.95 3.02 0.71
CA ALA A 31 17.12 3.87 0.56
C ALA A 31 18.44 3.06 0.62
N TYR A 32 18.51 2.07 1.51
CA TYR A 32 19.67 1.16 1.61
C TYR A 32 19.85 0.35 0.33
N ASP A 33 18.78 -0.16 -0.26
CA ASP A 33 18.85 -0.94 -1.49
C ASP A 33 19.31 -0.11 -2.70
N PHE A 34 18.92 1.17 -2.76
CA PHE A 34 19.45 2.10 -3.77
C PHE A 34 20.94 2.38 -3.57
N TYR A 35 21.38 2.48 -2.31
CA TYR A 35 22.80 2.62 -1.97
C TYR A 35 23.61 1.37 -2.31
N ALA A 36 23.02 0.18 -2.16
CA ALA A 36 23.66 -1.10 -2.45
C ALA A 36 23.71 -1.45 -3.95
N GLU A 37 23.25 -0.55 -4.83
CA GLU A 37 23.21 -0.73 -6.30
C GLU A 37 22.50 -2.02 -6.75
N GLU A 38 21.47 -2.45 -6.01
CA GLU A 38 20.72 -3.62 -6.42
C GLU A 38 20.02 -3.40 -7.78
N PRO A 39 19.97 -4.42 -8.65
CA PRO A 39 19.27 -4.31 -9.92
C PRO A 39 17.77 -4.06 -9.69
N ILE A 40 17.28 -2.93 -10.17
CA ILE A 40 15.87 -2.51 -10.09
C ILE A 40 15.25 -2.60 -11.47
N ASP A 41 14.14 -3.34 -11.56
CA ASP A 41 13.29 -3.37 -12.73
C ASP A 41 12.21 -2.28 -12.60
N TRP A 42 12.48 -1.13 -13.22
CA TRP A 42 11.66 0.07 -13.13
C TRP A 42 10.18 -0.14 -13.51
N PRO A 43 9.84 -0.82 -14.62
CA PRO A 43 8.45 -1.18 -14.93
C PRO A 43 7.71 -1.86 -13.77
N TRP A 44 8.34 -2.85 -13.13
CA TRP A 44 7.71 -3.58 -12.02
C TRP A 44 7.62 -2.74 -10.76
N LEU A 45 8.64 -1.92 -10.47
CA LEU A 45 8.59 -0.95 -9.39
C LEU A 45 7.42 0.03 -9.58
N LEU A 46 7.27 0.60 -10.78
CA LEU A 46 6.19 1.52 -11.08
C LEU A 46 4.82 0.83 -10.99
N ALA A 47 4.71 -0.40 -11.47
CA ALA A 47 3.49 -1.20 -11.40
C ALA A 47 3.08 -1.48 -9.95
N GLY A 48 4.02 -1.86 -9.09
CA GLY A 48 3.78 -2.07 -7.66
C GLY A 48 3.35 -0.78 -6.96
N PHE A 49 4.02 0.34 -7.26
CA PHE A 49 3.71 1.65 -6.71
C PHE A 49 2.31 2.11 -7.10
N LEU A 50 2.02 2.15 -8.40
CA LEU A 50 0.72 2.56 -8.92
C LEU A 50 -0.39 1.62 -8.45
N GLY A 51 -0.13 0.32 -8.44
CA GLY A 51 -1.06 -0.68 -7.91
C GLY A 51 -1.44 -0.40 -6.46
N CYS A 52 -0.46 -0.07 -5.61
CA CYS A 52 -0.70 0.30 -4.22
C CYS A 52 -1.51 1.60 -4.10
N VAL A 53 -1.09 2.67 -4.78
CA VAL A 53 -1.77 3.98 -4.72
C VAL A 53 -3.21 3.87 -5.23
N ILE A 54 -3.44 3.15 -6.33
CA ILE A 54 -4.77 2.93 -6.89
C ILE A 54 -5.62 2.10 -5.93
N ALA A 55 -5.05 1.01 -5.38
CA ALA A 55 -5.75 0.13 -4.45
C ALA A 55 -6.20 0.87 -3.18
N TRP A 56 -5.33 1.70 -2.61
CA TRP A 56 -5.60 2.44 -1.37
C TRP A 56 -6.34 3.75 -1.56
N GLY A 57 -6.32 4.36 -2.74
CA GLY A 57 -7.06 5.57 -3.05
C GLY A 57 -8.38 5.29 -3.77
N PRO A 58 -8.45 5.46 -5.09
CA PRO A 58 -9.70 5.43 -5.85
C PRO A 58 -10.41 4.06 -5.81
N LEU A 59 -9.67 2.95 -5.78
CA LEU A 59 -10.28 1.62 -5.76
C LEU A 59 -10.93 1.33 -4.41
N ALA A 60 -10.28 1.70 -3.30
CA ALA A 60 -10.86 1.59 -1.96
C ALA A 60 -12.12 2.47 -1.80
N ALA A 61 -12.12 3.67 -2.39
CA ALA A 61 -13.27 4.58 -2.38
C ALA A 61 -14.39 4.17 -3.37
N SER A 62 -14.17 3.14 -4.20
CA SER A 62 -15.15 2.69 -5.18
C SER A 62 -16.19 1.72 -4.58
N PRO A 63 -17.39 1.60 -5.18
CA PRO A 63 -18.39 0.60 -4.77
C PRO A 63 -17.87 -0.84 -4.81
N VAL A 64 -16.93 -1.12 -5.72
CA VAL A 64 -16.29 -2.44 -5.84
C VAL A 64 -15.39 -2.68 -4.63
N GLY A 65 -14.56 -1.69 -4.25
CA GLY A 65 -13.71 -1.75 -3.07
C GLY A 65 -14.51 -1.92 -1.79
N ALA A 66 -15.61 -1.17 -1.63
CA ALA A 66 -16.53 -1.30 -0.50
C ALA A 66 -17.12 -2.73 -0.42
N ARG A 67 -17.60 -3.28 -1.54
CA ARG A 67 -18.16 -4.63 -1.59
C ARG A 67 -17.14 -5.71 -1.22
N VAL A 68 -15.91 -5.60 -1.73
CA VAL A 68 -14.81 -6.53 -1.40
C VAL A 68 -14.45 -6.39 0.07
N GLY A 69 -14.37 -5.16 0.59
CA GLY A 69 -14.11 -4.87 2.00
C GLY A 69 -15.17 -5.47 2.92
N ASP A 70 -16.45 -5.31 2.60
CA ASP A 70 -17.57 -5.86 3.37
C ASP A 70 -17.61 -7.37 3.33
N TRP A 71 -17.39 -7.98 2.16
CA TRP A 71 -17.25 -9.43 2.03
C TRP A 71 -16.09 -9.97 2.87
N PHE A 72 -14.90 -9.37 2.74
CA PHE A 72 -13.72 -9.77 3.50
C PHE A 72 -13.91 -9.55 5.00
N ARG A 73 -14.67 -8.51 5.37
CA ARG A 73 -15.02 -8.27 6.76
C ARG A 73 -16.02 -9.32 7.29
N GLY A 74 -16.98 -9.73 6.46
CA GLY A 74 -18.06 -10.66 6.78
C GLY A 74 -17.66 -12.13 6.93
N ILE A 75 -16.57 -12.59 6.28
CA ILE A 75 -16.07 -13.97 6.41
C ILE A 75 -15.43 -14.29 7.78
N GLY A 76 -15.34 -13.30 8.68
CA GLY A 76 -14.78 -13.46 10.03
C GLY A 76 -13.26 -13.67 10.05
N LEU A 77 -12.67 -13.73 11.25
CA LEU A 77 -11.21 -13.79 11.42
C LEU A 77 -10.59 -15.04 10.75
N GLY A 78 -11.23 -16.20 10.91
CA GLY A 78 -10.76 -17.46 10.32
C GLY A 78 -10.81 -17.47 8.80
N GLY A 79 -11.88 -16.92 8.20
CA GLY A 79 -11.99 -16.78 6.75
C GLY A 79 -10.92 -15.84 6.18
N ARG A 80 -10.65 -14.71 6.84
CA ARG A 80 -9.58 -13.79 6.45
C ARG A 80 -8.21 -14.47 6.47
N PHE A 81 -7.93 -15.26 7.50
CA PHE A 81 -6.67 -16.00 7.59
C PHE A 81 -6.52 -17.00 6.45
N LEU A 82 -7.58 -17.74 6.09
CA LEU A 82 -7.57 -18.66 4.96
C LEU A 82 -7.35 -17.96 3.62
N VAL A 83 -8.00 -16.81 3.39
CA VAL A 83 -7.79 -16.02 2.16
C VAL A 83 -6.35 -15.51 2.06
N ILE A 84 -5.80 -15.01 3.17
CA ILE A 84 -4.40 -14.57 3.23
C ILE A 84 -3.46 -15.75 2.94
N LEU A 85 -3.68 -16.90 3.57
CA LEU A 85 -2.87 -18.10 3.32
C LEU A 85 -2.97 -18.58 1.87
N ALA A 86 -4.18 -18.59 1.30
CA ALA A 86 -4.43 -18.98 -0.08
C ALA A 86 -3.71 -18.06 -1.09
N PHE A 87 -3.40 -16.81 -0.72
CA PHE A 87 -2.59 -15.91 -1.52
C PHE A 87 -1.08 -16.05 -1.24
N VAL A 88 -0.70 -16.05 0.04
CA VAL A 88 0.71 -16.05 0.47
C VAL A 88 1.41 -17.35 0.10
N VAL A 89 0.78 -18.51 0.28
CA VAL A 89 1.42 -19.82 0.05
C VAL A 89 1.79 -20.01 -1.43
N PRO A 90 0.90 -19.76 -2.42
CA PRO A 90 1.29 -19.87 -3.82
C PRO A 90 2.36 -18.87 -4.24
N VAL A 91 2.30 -17.62 -3.77
CA VAL A 91 3.33 -16.60 -4.06
C VAL A 91 4.68 -17.03 -3.51
N TRP A 92 4.71 -17.47 -2.25
CA TRP A 92 5.92 -17.99 -1.62
C TRP A 92 6.48 -19.20 -2.36
N ALA A 93 5.62 -20.15 -2.74
CA ALA A 93 6.02 -21.33 -3.51
C ALA A 93 6.58 -20.95 -4.89
N ALA A 94 5.98 -20.00 -5.59
CA ALA A 94 6.44 -19.54 -6.89
C ALA A 94 7.86 -18.92 -6.83
N ILE A 95 8.15 -18.17 -5.75
CA ILE A 95 9.47 -17.61 -5.47
C ILE A 95 10.46 -18.73 -5.11
N ALA A 96 10.09 -19.62 -4.18
CA ALA A 96 10.96 -20.70 -3.70
C ALA A 96 11.35 -21.68 -4.81
N LEU A 97 10.43 -21.96 -5.73
CA LEU A 97 10.65 -22.85 -6.87
C LEU A 97 11.33 -22.15 -8.06
N SER A 98 11.71 -20.87 -7.93
CA SER A 98 12.32 -20.06 -9.00
C SER A 98 11.50 -20.04 -10.30
N VAL A 99 10.18 -20.23 -10.21
CA VAL A 99 9.26 -20.20 -11.36
C VAL A 99 9.13 -18.77 -11.89
N VAL A 100 9.31 -17.78 -11.02
CA VAL A 100 9.23 -16.35 -11.36
C VAL A 100 10.60 -15.71 -11.13
N PRO A 101 11.11 -14.90 -12.09
CA PRO A 101 12.33 -14.13 -11.88
C PRO A 101 12.21 -13.24 -10.63
N SER A 102 13.20 -13.31 -9.73
CA SER A 102 13.15 -12.62 -8.44
C SER A 102 13.25 -11.10 -8.56
N THR A 103 13.92 -10.59 -9.60
CA THR A 103 14.13 -9.14 -9.80
C THR A 103 12.82 -8.38 -10.03
N PRO A 104 11.92 -8.79 -10.96
CA PRO A 104 10.56 -8.24 -11.09
C PRO A 104 9.76 -8.24 -9.78
N VAL A 105 9.73 -9.37 -9.07
CA VAL A 105 8.92 -9.53 -7.85
C VAL A 105 9.42 -8.59 -6.76
N ARG A 106 10.74 -8.54 -6.55
CA ARG A 106 11.35 -7.66 -5.56
C ARG A 106 11.15 -6.18 -5.92
N SER A 107 11.28 -5.83 -7.20
CA SER A 107 11.04 -4.47 -7.68
C SER A 107 9.59 -4.03 -7.47
N ALA A 108 8.62 -4.89 -7.78
CA ALA A 108 7.21 -4.65 -7.52
C ALA A 108 6.91 -4.50 -6.02
N ALA A 109 7.50 -5.35 -5.17
CA ALA A 109 7.36 -5.25 -3.72
C ALA A 109 7.90 -3.89 -3.20
N LYS A 110 9.08 -3.45 -3.66
CA LYS A 110 9.63 -2.11 -3.34
C LYS A 110 8.70 -0.99 -3.81
N GLY A 111 8.11 -1.12 -5.00
CA GLY A 111 7.08 -0.22 -5.50
C GLY A 111 5.89 -0.07 -4.55
N VAL A 112 5.32 -1.21 -4.12
CA VAL A 112 4.21 -1.23 -3.14
C VAL A 112 4.60 -0.53 -1.84
N LEU A 113 5.79 -0.84 -1.32
CA LEU A 113 6.33 -0.25 -0.10
C LEU A 113 6.47 1.28 -0.21
N LEU A 114 6.98 1.79 -1.34
CA LEU A 114 7.00 3.23 -1.62
C LEU A 114 5.60 3.84 -1.67
N GLY A 115 4.64 3.11 -2.25
CA GLY A 115 3.23 3.52 -2.28
C GLY A 115 2.66 3.70 -0.86
N VAL A 116 2.96 2.77 0.05
CA VAL A 116 2.55 2.88 1.46
C VAL A 116 3.13 4.13 2.11
N VAL A 117 4.42 4.42 1.92
CA VAL A 117 5.04 5.64 2.44
C VAL A 117 4.32 6.88 1.94
N VAL A 118 4.08 6.97 0.63
CA VAL A 118 3.37 8.11 0.02
C VAL A 118 1.96 8.28 0.61
N VAL A 119 1.20 7.20 0.77
CA VAL A 119 -0.14 7.28 1.35
C VAL A 119 -0.10 7.72 2.81
N VAL A 120 0.80 7.17 3.62
CA VAL A 120 0.96 7.57 5.03
C VAL A 120 1.36 9.05 5.13
N THR A 121 2.33 9.51 4.33
CA THR A 121 2.76 10.91 4.29
C THR A 121 1.63 11.83 3.82
N ALA A 122 0.87 11.46 2.80
CA ALA A 122 -0.27 12.23 2.32
C ALA A 122 -1.34 12.41 3.43
N ARG A 123 -1.67 11.32 4.15
CA ARG A 123 -2.60 11.37 5.30
C ARG A 123 -2.06 12.27 6.42
N LEU A 124 -0.76 12.21 6.72
CA LEU A 124 -0.15 13.12 7.69
C LEU A 124 -0.26 14.58 7.26
N LEU A 125 0.05 14.91 6.01
CA LEU A 125 -0.03 16.28 5.48
C LEU A 125 -1.45 16.82 5.53
N GLN A 126 -2.47 16.03 5.16
CA GLN A 126 -3.86 16.42 5.25
C GLN A 126 -4.29 16.76 6.69
N THR A 127 -3.85 15.97 7.67
CA THR A 127 -4.16 16.27 9.08
C THR A 127 -3.51 17.57 9.58
N ARG A 128 -2.33 17.92 9.06
CA ARG A 128 -1.65 19.18 9.43
C ARG A 128 -2.32 20.41 8.85
N VAL A 129 -2.77 20.33 7.59
CA VAL A 129 -3.50 21.43 6.94
C VAL A 129 -4.87 21.65 7.57
N ALA A 130 -5.54 20.59 8.03
CA ALA A 130 -6.81 20.70 8.75
C ALA A 130 -6.68 21.30 10.17
N GLU A 131 -5.49 21.23 10.79
CA GLU A 131 -5.21 21.81 12.12
C GLU A 131 -4.91 23.33 12.05
N SER A 132 -4.65 23.93 10.88
CA SER A 132 -4.26 25.34 10.71
C SER A 132 -5.32 26.40 10.31
N PRO A 133 -6.66 26.19 10.36
CA PRO A 133 -7.62 27.19 9.84
C PRO A 133 -7.98 28.38 10.77
N ASP A 134 -7.38 28.53 11.96
CA ASP A 134 -7.81 29.52 12.98
C ASP A 134 -6.82 30.70 13.23
N GLU A 135 -5.97 31.07 12.26
CA GLU A 135 -5.11 32.28 12.34
C GLU A 135 -5.40 33.28 11.20
N GLY A 136 -6.65 33.73 11.09
CA GLY A 136 -7.09 34.80 10.17
C GLY A 136 -7.97 35.83 10.84
#